data_AF-A0A839QPC6-F1
#
_entry.id   AF-A0A839QPC6-F1
#
_cell.length_a   1.000
_cell.length_b   1.000
_cell.length_c   1.000
_cell.angle_alpha   90.00
_cell.angle_beta   90.00
_cell.angle_gamma   90.00
#
_symmetry.space_group_name_H-M   'P 1'
#
loop_
_entity.id
_entity.type
_entity.pdbx_description
1 polymer ?
#
loop_
_entity_poly.entity_id
_entity_poly.type
_entity_poly.pdbx_seq_one_letter_code
_entity_poly.pdbx_strand_id
1 'polypeptide(L)'
;MGVDWEALEEAIRVSALRQAEEIITHHPDHVFYAIALDGVSAEPSERIELPVLALNSEQALQRDLAVAQARDEAEASVVNDVDEDDEPYADEEPVAEDEEDLEEGGEEDIDTEFEDIGDLDADDEGFYSTKWNPPDWHWCSLELFDESASELWAQALTAVSEKSGWEPTIRRYYQMLISVMESLRKELAVGRNAEMVAYLSDEDHADQILRRCLTQDQLKKHFPELAAGS
;
A
#
# COMPACT_ATOMS: atom_id res chain seq x y z
N MET A 1 -8.13 33.38 4.71
CA MET A 1 -6.66 33.54 4.68
C MET A 1 -6.11 32.39 3.85
N GLY A 2 -5.02 32.57 3.10
CA GLY A 2 -4.44 31.47 2.32
C GLY A 2 -3.60 30.54 3.20
N VAL A 3 -3.35 29.33 2.73
CA VAL A 3 -2.34 28.43 3.32
C VAL A 3 -0.95 29.02 3.08
N ASP A 4 -0.16 29.10 4.14
CA ASP A 4 1.28 29.29 4.04
C ASP A 4 1.91 27.93 3.71
N TRP A 5 2.17 27.72 2.42
CA TRP A 5 2.68 26.46 1.90
C TRP A 5 4.10 26.15 2.39
N GLU A 6 4.93 27.18 2.57
CA GLU A 6 6.30 27.00 3.08
C GLU A 6 6.26 26.60 4.56
N ALA A 7 5.38 27.21 5.34
CA ALA A 7 5.19 26.83 6.74
C ALA A 7 4.63 25.40 6.88
N LEU A 8 3.69 25.00 6.03
CA LEU A 8 3.14 23.64 6.02
C LEU A 8 4.23 22.61 5.63
N GLU A 9 4.99 22.88 4.57
CA GLU A 9 6.10 22.02 4.13
C GLU A 9 7.14 21.83 5.24
N GLU A 10 7.57 22.92 5.87
CA GLU A 10 8.50 22.91 6.98
C GLU A 10 7.97 22.10 8.16
N ALA A 11 6.70 22.31 8.52
CA ALA A 11 6.08 21.65 9.66
C ALA A 11 5.98 20.13 9.45
N ILE A 12 5.55 19.69 8.26
CA ILE A 12 5.49 18.26 7.89
C ILE A 12 6.89 17.68 7.92
N ARG A 13 7.86 18.34 7.29
CA ARG A 13 9.25 17.86 7.21
C ARG A 13 9.88 17.68 8.58
N VAL A 14 9.77 18.68 9.46
CA VAL A 14 10.37 18.64 10.80
C VAL A 14 9.72 17.55 11.64
N SER A 15 8.38 17.42 11.58
CA SER A 15 7.70 16.41 12.37
C SER A 15 8.02 15.00 11.89
N ALA A 16 7.95 14.77 10.57
CA ALA A 16 8.25 13.49 9.96
C ALA A 16 9.69 13.04 10.22
N LEU A 17 10.65 13.97 10.08
CA LEU A 17 12.06 13.68 10.35
C LEU A 17 12.27 13.30 11.81
N ARG A 18 11.72 14.07 12.76
CA ARG A 18 11.84 13.78 14.19
C ARG A 18 11.32 12.39 14.53
N GLN A 19 10.14 12.03 14.03
CA GLN A 19 9.48 10.76 14.32
C GLN A 19 10.24 9.58 13.68
N ALA A 20 10.70 9.74 12.44
CA ALA A 20 11.54 8.76 11.77
C ALA A 20 12.88 8.54 12.49
N GLU A 21 13.58 9.61 12.86
CA GLU A 21 14.84 9.54 13.61
C GLU A 21 14.66 8.87 14.97
N GLU A 22 13.57 9.17 15.66
CA GLU A 22 13.22 8.56 16.94
C GLU A 22 13.08 7.04 16.77
N ILE A 23 12.32 6.58 15.79
CA ILE A 23 12.13 5.14 15.50
C ILE A 23 13.46 4.49 15.12
N ILE A 24 14.22 5.09 14.20
CA ILE A 24 15.51 4.54 13.75
C ILE A 24 16.51 4.43 14.92
N THR A 25 16.49 5.39 15.84
CA THR A 25 17.37 5.41 17.02
C THR A 25 16.97 4.37 18.06
N HIS A 26 15.67 4.16 18.27
CA HIS A 26 15.16 3.12 19.17
C HIS A 26 15.38 1.69 18.64
N HIS A 27 15.62 1.54 17.33
CA HIS A 27 15.86 0.26 16.68
C HIS A 27 17.27 0.20 16.04
N PRO A 28 18.34 0.18 16.87
CA PRO A 28 19.72 0.18 16.41
C PRO A 28 20.15 -1.13 15.73
N ASP A 29 19.33 -2.17 15.72
CA ASP A 29 19.61 -3.44 15.04
C ASP A 29 18.83 -3.59 13.71
N HIS A 30 17.92 -2.65 13.42
CA HIS A 30 17.07 -2.71 12.24
C HIS A 30 17.68 -1.93 11.07
N VAL A 31 17.51 -2.47 9.86
CA VAL A 31 17.83 -1.79 8.61
C VAL A 31 16.52 -1.31 8.00
N PHE A 32 16.35 0.01 7.95
CA PHE A 32 15.14 0.62 7.42
C PHE A 32 15.29 0.78 5.91
N TYR A 33 14.39 0.14 5.16
CA TYR A 33 14.43 0.14 3.70
C TYR A 33 13.41 1.11 3.08
N ALA A 34 12.35 1.49 3.81
CA ALA A 34 11.30 2.34 3.28
C ALA A 34 10.72 3.33 4.30
N ILE A 35 10.34 4.50 3.78
CA ILE A 35 9.57 5.54 4.45
C ILE A 35 8.55 6.10 3.45
N ALA A 36 7.30 6.24 3.88
CA ALA A 36 6.22 6.72 3.04
C ALA A 36 5.34 7.73 3.78
N LEU A 37 4.82 8.70 3.02
CA LEU A 37 3.65 9.45 3.45
C LEU A 37 2.43 8.81 2.80
N ASP A 38 1.38 8.58 3.58
CA ASP A 38 0.16 7.89 3.17
C ASP A 38 -1.09 8.64 3.64
N GLY A 39 -2.28 8.25 3.17
CA GLY A 39 -3.56 8.88 3.55
C GLY A 39 -3.87 10.19 2.81
N VAL A 40 -3.27 10.39 1.64
CA VAL A 40 -3.55 11.56 0.80
C VAL A 40 -4.64 11.20 -0.20
N SER A 41 -5.87 11.63 0.05
CA SER A 41 -6.96 11.45 -0.92
C SER A 41 -6.90 12.49 -2.04
N ALA A 42 -7.02 12.01 -3.29
CA ALA A 42 -7.11 12.83 -4.49
C ALA A 42 -8.55 13.26 -4.84
N GLU A 43 -9.55 12.81 -4.08
CA GLU A 43 -10.95 12.97 -4.44
C GLU A 43 -11.47 14.40 -4.26
N PRO A 44 -12.03 15.04 -5.31
CA PRO A 44 -12.58 16.40 -5.21
C PRO A 44 -13.75 16.56 -4.23
N SER A 45 -14.42 15.45 -3.90
CA SER A 45 -15.51 15.38 -2.92
C SER A 45 -15.02 15.36 -1.48
N GLU A 46 -13.74 15.05 -1.26
CA GLU A 46 -13.19 14.82 0.06
C GLU A 46 -12.40 16.03 0.56
N ARG A 47 -12.21 16.06 1.88
CA ARG A 47 -11.36 17.06 2.50
C ARG A 47 -9.91 16.68 2.26
N ILE A 48 -9.06 17.65 1.94
CA ILE A 48 -7.61 17.40 1.91
C ILE A 48 -7.16 17.15 3.34
N GLU A 49 -6.83 15.90 3.65
CA GLU A 49 -6.29 15.48 4.93
C GLU A 49 -4.77 15.57 4.95
N LEU A 50 -4.21 15.64 6.16
CA LEU A 50 -2.77 15.59 6.34
C LEU A 50 -2.27 14.15 6.20
N PRO A 51 -1.08 13.94 5.62
CA PRO A 51 -0.56 12.61 5.49
C PRO A 51 -0.18 12.04 6.86
N VAL A 52 -0.24 10.73 6.95
CA VAL A 52 0.40 9.97 8.02
C VAL A 52 1.76 9.48 7.56
N LEU A 53 2.65 9.27 8.51
CA LEU A 53 3.97 8.71 8.25
C LEU A 53 3.95 7.20 8.44
N ALA A 54 4.62 6.50 7.53
CA ALA A 54 4.83 5.08 7.60
C ALA A 54 6.32 4.75 7.40
N LEU A 55 6.85 3.81 8.16
CA LEU A 55 8.21 3.29 8.01
C LEU A 55 8.21 1.77 8.09
N ASN A 56 9.14 1.15 7.36
CA ASN A 56 9.40 -0.27 7.52
C ASN A 56 10.88 -0.62 7.54
N SER A 57 11.17 -1.76 8.18
CA SER A 57 12.50 -2.34 8.27
C SER A 57 12.49 -3.76 7.74
N GLU A 58 13.65 -4.23 7.27
CA GLU A 58 13.77 -5.59 6.74
C GLU A 58 13.41 -6.64 7.80
N GLN A 59 13.74 -6.38 9.06
CA GLN A 59 13.46 -7.26 10.19
C GLN A 59 11.96 -7.32 10.50
N ALA A 60 11.26 -6.20 10.37
CA ALA A 60 9.81 -6.16 10.55
C ALA A 60 9.11 -6.90 9.41
N LEU A 61 9.50 -6.64 8.15
CA LEU A 61 8.98 -7.36 6.99
C LEU A 61 9.17 -8.87 7.12
N GLN A 62 10.37 -9.34 7.46
CA GLN A 62 10.65 -10.77 7.64
C GLN A 62 9.78 -11.41 8.73
N ARG A 63 9.56 -10.69 9.84
CA ARG A 63 8.70 -11.17 10.92
C ARG A 63 7.25 -11.30 10.45
N ASP A 64 6.76 -10.29 9.73
CA ASP A 64 5.37 -10.23 9.31
C ASP A 64 5.09 -11.29 8.22
N LEU A 65 6.05 -11.53 7.31
CA LEU A 65 6.02 -12.65 6.37
C LEU A 65 6.03 -14.02 7.07
N ALA A 66 6.87 -14.21 8.08
CA ALA A 66 6.90 -15.47 8.84
C ALA A 66 5.58 -15.75 9.57
N VAL A 67 4.90 -14.70 10.06
CA VAL A 67 3.57 -14.82 10.68
C VAL A 67 2.50 -15.17 9.65
N ALA A 68 2.53 -14.54 8.47
CA ALA A 68 1.61 -14.85 7.38
C ALA A 68 1.75 -16.31 6.93
N GLN A 69 2.99 -16.77 6.67
CA GLN A 69 3.27 -18.15 6.30
C GLN A 69 2.76 -19.16 7.33
N ALA A 70 3.01 -18.90 8.63
CA ALA A 70 2.53 -19.79 9.69
C ALA A 70 0.98 -19.84 9.79
N ARG A 71 0.30 -18.73 9.46
CA ARG A 71 -1.17 -18.70 9.39
C ARG A 71 -1.67 -19.52 8.21
N ASP A 72 -1.07 -19.34 7.03
CA ASP A 72 -1.50 -20.01 5.81
C ASP A 72 -1.24 -21.54 5.90
N GLU A 73 -0.14 -21.96 6.52
CA GLU A 73 0.12 -23.36 6.85
C GLU A 73 -0.93 -23.93 7.83
N ALA A 74 -1.34 -23.16 8.83
CA ALA A 74 -2.38 -23.56 9.77
C ALA A 74 -3.75 -23.66 9.07
N GLU A 75 -4.11 -22.71 8.22
CA GLU A 75 -5.35 -22.74 7.44
C GLU A 75 -5.37 -23.92 6.46
N ALA A 76 -4.28 -24.17 5.74
CA ALA A 76 -4.13 -25.33 4.86
C ALA A 76 -4.25 -26.66 5.61
N SER A 77 -3.77 -26.73 6.86
CA SER A 77 -3.93 -27.92 7.71
C SER A 77 -5.39 -28.17 8.12
N VAL A 78 -6.20 -27.12 8.31
CA VAL A 78 -7.61 -27.22 8.68
C VAL A 78 -8.48 -27.74 7.53
N VAL A 79 -8.11 -27.49 6.27
CA VAL A 79 -8.87 -27.99 5.10
C VAL A 79 -8.65 -29.50 4.87
N ASN A 80 -7.53 -30.07 5.34
CA ASN A 80 -7.23 -31.49 5.20
C ASN A 80 -7.86 -32.39 6.29
N ASP A 81 -8.52 -31.81 7.30
CA ASP A 81 -9.24 -32.53 8.37
C ASP A 81 -10.77 -32.49 8.16
N VAL A 82 -11.26 -32.32 6.92
CA VAL A 82 -12.65 -32.66 6.58
C VAL A 82 -12.67 -34.16 6.29
N ASP A 83 -12.95 -34.95 7.34
CA ASP A 83 -13.22 -36.38 7.25
C ASP A 83 -14.19 -36.68 6.08
N GLU A 84 -13.67 -37.40 5.07
CA GLU A 84 -14.46 -38.15 4.08
C GLU A 84 -15.20 -39.32 4.79
N ASP A 85 -16.14 -39.00 5.67
CA ASP A 85 -17.07 -39.97 6.26
C ASP A 85 -18.51 -39.40 6.17
N ASP A 86 -18.93 -39.01 4.95
CA ASP A 86 -20.36 -38.90 4.64
C ASP A 86 -20.76 -40.15 3.84
N GLU A 87 -21.22 -41.15 4.59
CA GLU A 87 -21.69 -42.44 4.09
C GLU A 87 -22.82 -42.28 3.05
N PRO A 88 -22.82 -43.11 1.98
CA PRO A 88 -23.81 -43.01 0.91
C PRO A 88 -25.18 -43.52 1.39
N TYR A 89 -26.16 -42.62 1.53
CA TYR A 89 -27.55 -43.03 1.66
C TYR A 89 -28.09 -43.54 0.31
N ALA A 90 -28.12 -44.86 0.19
CA ALA A 90 -28.78 -45.57 -0.91
C ALA A 90 -30.31 -45.64 -0.70
N ASP A 91 -31.01 -45.15 -1.72
CA ASP A 91 -32.27 -45.64 -2.31
C ASP A 91 -33.58 -45.69 -1.48
N GLU A 92 -34.59 -44.93 -1.92
CA GLU A 92 -35.90 -45.45 -2.36
C GLU A 92 -36.75 -44.31 -3.00
N GLU A 93 -36.78 -44.30 -4.34
CA GLU A 93 -37.79 -43.67 -5.24
C GLU A 93 -39.23 -44.20 -4.99
N PRO A 94 -40.34 -43.68 -5.60
CA PRO A 94 -40.48 -42.64 -6.64
C PRO A 94 -41.66 -41.64 -6.42
N VAL A 95 -41.72 -40.55 -7.20
CA VAL A 95 -43.02 -40.01 -7.68
C VAL A 95 -42.89 -39.37 -9.06
N ALA A 96 -43.89 -39.69 -9.87
CA ALA A 96 -43.95 -39.61 -11.32
C ALA A 96 -44.18 -38.21 -11.91
N GLU A 97 -43.67 -38.08 -13.14
CA GLU A 97 -44.23 -37.41 -14.34
C GLU A 97 -44.51 -35.89 -14.28
N ASP A 98 -43.75 -35.14 -15.08
CA ASP A 98 -44.31 -34.56 -16.32
C ASP A 98 -43.17 -34.23 -17.32
N GLU A 99 -43.42 -34.59 -18.59
CA GLU A 99 -42.51 -34.52 -19.73
C GLU A 99 -42.56 -33.17 -20.48
N GLU A 100 -41.60 -33.00 -21.40
CA GLU A 100 -41.50 -32.05 -22.54
C GLU A 100 -40.82 -30.69 -22.21
N ASP A 101 -39.81 -30.16 -22.92
CA ASP A 101 -39.33 -30.36 -24.29
C ASP A 101 -37.96 -29.64 -24.47
N LEU A 102 -37.03 -30.26 -25.24
CA LEU A 102 -35.94 -29.76 -26.14
C LEU A 102 -35.35 -28.32 -25.95
N GLU A 103 -34.06 -28.00 -26.15
CA GLU A 103 -32.95 -28.57 -26.94
C GLU A 103 -31.66 -27.75 -26.64
N GLU A 104 -30.50 -28.43 -26.73
CA GLU A 104 -29.21 -27.95 -27.28
C GLU A 104 -28.52 -26.66 -26.78
N GLY A 105 -27.30 -26.81 -26.24
CA GLY A 105 -26.29 -25.76 -26.33
C GLY A 105 -25.11 -25.83 -25.34
N GLY A 106 -23.99 -26.39 -25.79
CA GLY A 106 -22.66 -25.91 -25.38
C GLY A 106 -22.06 -26.53 -24.11
N GLU A 107 -21.44 -27.69 -24.29
CA GLU A 107 -20.25 -28.09 -23.56
C GLU A 107 -19.15 -27.01 -23.70
N GLU A 108 -18.98 -26.16 -22.69
CA GLU A 108 -17.76 -25.40 -22.47
C GLU A 108 -17.15 -25.87 -21.15
N ASP A 109 -16.25 -26.85 -21.27
CA ASP A 109 -15.29 -27.25 -20.24
C ASP A 109 -14.52 -26.01 -19.77
N ILE A 110 -14.94 -25.41 -18.66
CA ILE A 110 -14.28 -24.25 -18.04
C ILE A 110 -13.09 -24.67 -17.15
N ASP A 111 -12.82 -25.97 -17.07
CA ASP A 111 -11.85 -26.58 -16.15
C ASP A 111 -10.46 -26.80 -16.78
N THR A 112 -10.04 -26.01 -17.78
CA THR A 112 -8.68 -26.17 -18.36
C THR A 112 -7.98 -24.85 -18.73
N GLU A 113 -8.35 -23.73 -18.11
CA GLU A 113 -7.58 -22.46 -18.23
C GLU A 113 -7.02 -21.94 -16.90
N PHE A 114 -7.13 -22.68 -15.80
CA PHE A 114 -6.52 -22.30 -14.51
C PHE A 114 -5.22 -23.04 -14.16
N GLU A 115 -4.73 -23.95 -15.01
CA GLU A 115 -3.50 -24.72 -14.75
C GLU A 115 -2.21 -24.09 -15.32
N ASP A 116 -2.28 -22.88 -15.90
CA ASP A 116 -1.11 -22.18 -16.46
C ASP A 116 -0.94 -20.72 -15.96
N ILE A 117 -1.44 -20.42 -14.76
CA ILE A 117 -0.81 -19.40 -13.92
C ILE A 117 0.35 -20.11 -13.22
N GLY A 118 1.40 -20.36 -14.00
CA GLY A 118 2.62 -20.95 -13.50
C GLY A 118 3.17 -20.13 -12.34
N ASP A 119 3.56 -20.84 -11.29
CA ASP A 119 4.79 -20.51 -10.55
C ASP A 119 4.87 -19.04 -10.07
N LEU A 120 3.81 -18.54 -9.41
CA LEU A 120 3.83 -17.26 -8.69
C LEU A 120 4.68 -17.31 -7.40
N ASP A 121 5.66 -18.20 -7.33
CA ASP A 121 6.75 -18.16 -6.35
C ASP A 121 7.93 -17.30 -6.85
N ALA A 122 7.77 -16.60 -7.98
CA ALA A 122 8.72 -15.60 -8.47
C ALA A 122 8.14 -14.18 -8.33
N ASP A 123 8.76 -13.43 -7.41
CA ASP A 123 8.64 -11.98 -7.21
C ASP A 123 7.47 -11.47 -6.35
N ASP A 124 7.43 -11.92 -5.09
CA ASP A 124 6.84 -11.20 -3.94
C ASP A 124 7.60 -9.88 -3.61
N GLU A 125 8.07 -9.18 -4.65
CA GLU A 125 8.75 -7.88 -4.58
C GLU A 125 8.11 -6.82 -5.49
N GLY A 126 7.04 -7.16 -6.23
CA GLY A 126 6.30 -6.25 -7.10
C GLY A 126 5.55 -5.15 -6.35
N PHE A 127 5.00 -4.17 -7.08
CA PHE A 127 4.31 -3.01 -6.52
C PHE A 127 3.15 -3.35 -5.56
N TYR A 128 2.46 -4.47 -5.76
CA TYR A 128 1.38 -4.97 -4.89
C TYR A 128 1.85 -5.96 -3.81
N SER A 129 3.16 -6.16 -3.65
CA SER A 129 3.67 -6.96 -2.53
C SER A 129 3.45 -6.20 -1.22
N THR A 130 3.21 -6.96 -0.15
CA THR A 130 3.18 -6.47 1.24
C THR A 130 4.41 -5.61 1.60
N LYS A 131 5.53 -5.82 0.91
CA LYS A 131 6.75 -5.01 1.01
C LYS A 131 6.54 -3.52 0.75
N TRP A 132 5.63 -3.15 -0.15
CA TRP A 132 5.42 -1.77 -0.61
C TRP A 132 4.03 -1.21 -0.29
N ASN A 133 3.34 -1.78 0.70
CA ASN A 133 2.03 -1.32 1.16
C ASN A 133 2.13 -0.60 2.53
N PRO A 134 2.23 0.74 2.59
CA PRO A 134 2.46 1.47 3.84
C PRO A 134 1.41 1.27 4.94
N PRO A 135 0.10 1.14 4.64
CA PRO A 135 -0.91 0.75 5.62
C PRO A 135 -0.60 -0.54 6.37
N ASP A 136 0.07 -1.51 5.74
CA ASP A 136 0.40 -2.82 6.33
C ASP A 136 1.77 -2.84 7.02
N TRP A 137 2.54 -1.74 6.98
CA TRP A 137 3.85 -1.69 7.59
C TRP A 137 3.81 -1.67 9.12
N HIS A 138 4.90 -2.14 9.73
CA HIS A 138 4.96 -2.25 11.19
C HIS A 138 4.80 -0.91 11.93
N TRP A 139 5.36 0.16 11.37
CA TRP A 139 5.13 1.52 11.86
C TRP A 139 4.33 2.29 10.84
N CYS A 140 3.03 2.02 10.75
CA CYS A 140 2.09 2.76 9.90
C CYS A 140 1.27 3.77 10.71
N SER A 141 0.56 4.65 9.99
CA SER A 141 -0.42 5.58 10.57
C SER A 141 0.13 6.48 11.68
N LEU A 142 1.40 6.89 11.57
CA LEU A 142 2.02 7.79 12.53
C LEU A 142 1.54 9.21 12.25
N GLU A 143 0.76 9.74 13.18
CA GLU A 143 0.29 11.13 13.12
C GLU A 143 1.48 12.09 13.24
N LEU A 144 1.59 13.00 12.27
CA LEU A 144 2.62 14.04 12.26
C LEU A 144 2.27 15.21 13.17
N PHE A 145 1.00 15.41 13.48
CA PHE A 145 0.51 16.54 14.27
C PHE A 145 -0.57 16.07 15.23
N ASP A 146 -0.79 16.84 16.29
CA ASP A 146 -1.98 16.64 17.11
C ASP A 146 -3.27 16.96 16.33
N GLU A 147 -4.39 16.41 16.79
CA GLU A 147 -5.72 16.58 16.18
C GLU A 147 -6.05 18.05 15.89
N SER A 148 -5.72 18.96 16.81
CA SER A 148 -6.05 20.37 16.66
C SER A 148 -5.24 21.06 15.56
N ALA A 149 -3.96 20.75 15.44
CA ALA A 149 -3.10 21.24 14.37
C ALA A 149 -3.49 20.62 13.02
N SER A 150 -3.82 19.33 12.99
CA SER A 150 -4.31 18.63 11.80
C SER A 150 -5.58 19.26 11.27
N GLU A 151 -6.55 19.55 12.14
CA GLU A 151 -7.79 20.21 11.76
C GLU A 151 -7.55 21.61 11.19
N LEU A 152 -6.67 22.40 11.79
CA LEU A 152 -6.36 23.76 11.34
C LEU A 152 -5.77 23.76 9.92
N TRP A 153 -4.83 22.86 9.64
CA TRP A 153 -4.23 22.75 8.31
C TRP A 153 -5.23 22.25 7.28
N ALA A 154 -6.00 21.23 7.61
CA ALA A 154 -7.00 20.70 6.70
C ALA A 154 -8.10 21.75 6.42
N GLN A 155 -8.52 22.56 7.41
CA GLN A 155 -9.43 23.70 7.17
C GLN A 155 -8.80 24.75 6.25
N ALA A 156 -7.51 25.05 6.43
CA ALA A 156 -6.81 26.01 5.60
C ALA A 156 -6.69 25.50 4.15
N LEU A 157 -6.39 24.22 3.94
CA LEU A 157 -6.32 23.57 2.64
C LEU A 157 -7.69 23.59 1.94
N THR A 158 -8.77 23.28 2.65
CA THR A 158 -10.15 23.42 2.13
C THR A 158 -10.47 24.86 1.72
N ALA A 159 -10.10 25.85 2.53
CA ALA A 159 -10.33 27.25 2.18
C ALA A 159 -9.54 27.69 0.93
N VAL A 160 -8.39 27.07 0.66
CA VAL A 160 -7.61 27.31 -0.56
C VAL A 160 -8.24 26.59 -1.75
N SER A 161 -8.71 25.35 -1.60
CA SER A 161 -9.39 24.62 -2.67
C SER A 161 -10.69 25.31 -3.11
N GLU A 162 -11.49 25.81 -2.16
CA GLU A 162 -12.70 26.60 -2.46
C GLU A 162 -12.38 27.90 -3.23
N LYS A 163 -11.21 28.51 -2.97
CA LYS A 163 -10.84 29.80 -3.58
C LYS A 163 -10.12 29.66 -4.92
N SER A 164 -9.24 28.67 -5.05
CA SER A 164 -8.33 28.50 -6.19
C SER A 164 -8.70 27.32 -7.08
N GLY A 165 -9.71 26.55 -6.71
CA GLY A 165 -10.09 25.29 -7.34
C GLY A 165 -9.38 24.11 -6.69
N TRP A 166 -10.00 22.93 -6.78
CA TRP A 166 -9.46 21.69 -6.26
C TRP A 166 -8.16 21.29 -6.95
N GLU A 167 -8.17 21.18 -8.29
CA GLU A 167 -7.04 20.65 -9.07
C GLU A 167 -5.74 21.44 -8.90
N PRO A 168 -5.74 22.80 -8.89
CA PRO A 168 -4.52 23.56 -8.62
C PRO A 168 -4.01 23.39 -7.18
N THR A 169 -4.92 23.21 -6.23
CA THR A 169 -4.60 23.08 -4.80
C THR A 169 -4.00 21.72 -4.52
N ILE A 170 -4.66 20.65 -4.96
CA ILE A 170 -4.20 19.28 -4.77
C ILE A 170 -2.86 19.07 -5.50
N ARG A 171 -2.69 19.57 -6.73
CA ARG A 171 -1.40 19.50 -7.43
C ARG A 171 -0.26 20.15 -6.65
N ARG A 172 -0.51 21.32 -6.05
CA ARG A 172 0.49 22.01 -5.23
C ARG A 172 0.78 21.26 -3.94
N TYR A 173 -0.23 20.62 -3.37
CA TYR A 173 -0.10 19.76 -2.20
C TYR A 173 0.79 18.55 -2.48
N TYR A 174 0.50 17.76 -3.52
CA TYR A 174 1.36 16.63 -3.94
C TYR A 174 2.81 17.07 -4.23
N GLN A 175 3.01 18.22 -4.90
CA GLN A 175 4.36 18.74 -5.15
C GLN A 175 5.13 19.05 -3.86
N MET A 176 4.44 19.63 -2.87
CA MET A 176 5.01 19.91 -1.57
C MET A 176 5.36 18.61 -0.82
N LEU A 177 4.47 17.62 -0.82
CA LEU A 177 4.74 16.33 -0.19
C LEU A 177 5.91 15.58 -0.84
N ILE A 178 6.02 15.62 -2.18
CA ILE A 178 7.17 15.06 -2.90
C ILE A 178 8.48 15.77 -2.47
N SER A 179 8.46 17.11 -2.33
CA SER A 179 9.61 17.89 -1.82
C SER A 179 10.01 17.45 -0.42
N VAL A 180 9.03 17.23 0.47
CA VAL A 180 9.27 16.69 1.81
C VAL A 180 9.93 15.31 1.73
N MET A 181 9.39 14.39 0.93
CA MET A 181 9.95 13.04 0.78
C MET A 181 11.37 13.03 0.23
N GLU A 182 11.67 13.89 -0.75
CA GLU A 182 13.03 14.06 -1.25
C GLU A 182 13.99 14.55 -0.16
N SER A 183 13.52 15.45 0.71
CA SER A 183 14.32 15.94 1.83
C SER A 183 14.52 14.88 2.90
N LEU A 184 13.47 14.14 3.27
CA LEU A 184 13.57 13.03 4.23
C LEU A 184 14.55 11.97 3.74
N ARG A 185 14.51 11.62 2.45
CA ARG A 185 15.48 10.69 1.87
C ARG A 185 16.92 11.17 2.05
N LYS A 186 17.20 12.45 1.79
CA LYS A 186 18.56 13.00 1.89
C LYS A 186 19.12 12.93 3.31
N GLU A 187 18.27 13.14 4.31
CA GLU A 187 18.67 13.12 5.72
C GLU A 187 18.75 11.68 6.27
N LEU A 188 17.79 10.82 5.90
CA LEU A 188 17.64 9.48 6.50
C LEU A 188 18.35 8.37 5.73
N ALA A 189 18.60 8.53 4.43
CA ALA A 189 19.29 7.52 3.61
C ALA A 189 20.81 7.59 3.79
N VAL A 190 21.26 7.37 5.04
CA VAL A 190 22.66 7.43 5.44
C VAL A 190 23.11 6.14 6.13
N GLY A 191 24.40 5.84 6.03
CA GLY A 191 25.01 4.67 6.66
C GLY A 191 24.38 3.36 6.18
N ARG A 192 23.81 2.59 7.12
CA ARG A 192 23.14 1.31 6.83
C ARG A 192 21.82 1.46 6.07
N ASN A 193 21.17 2.61 6.16
CA ASN A 193 19.91 2.89 5.50
C ASN A 193 20.14 3.61 4.16
N ALA A 194 21.35 3.56 3.59
CA ALA A 194 21.70 4.30 2.38
C ALA A 194 20.82 3.95 1.16
N GLU A 195 20.20 2.77 1.16
CA GLU A 195 19.29 2.33 0.10
C GLU A 195 17.81 2.66 0.40
N MET A 196 17.53 3.37 1.50
CA MET A 196 16.16 3.71 1.90
C MET A 196 15.40 4.41 0.77
N VAL A 197 14.21 3.89 0.51
CA VAL A 197 13.25 4.40 -0.45
C VAL A 197 12.29 5.33 0.28
N ALA A 198 12.14 6.56 -0.22
CA ALA A 198 11.23 7.55 0.30
C ALA A 198 10.22 7.90 -0.79
N TYR A 199 8.93 7.66 -0.56
CA TYR A 199 7.89 7.94 -1.55
C TYR A 199 6.57 8.39 -0.92
N LEU A 200 5.68 8.89 -1.76
CA LEU A 200 4.31 9.21 -1.36
C LEU A 200 3.41 8.08 -1.89
N SER A 201 2.58 7.54 -1.00
CA SER A 201 1.64 6.46 -1.26
C SER A 201 0.29 7.06 -1.63
N ASP A 202 -0.19 6.67 -2.80
CA ASP A 202 -1.45 7.13 -3.39
C ASP A 202 -1.90 6.08 -4.41
N GLU A 203 -3.02 5.41 -4.16
CA GLU A 203 -3.47 4.29 -5.00
C GLU A 203 -3.80 4.72 -6.44
N ASP A 204 -4.26 5.97 -6.63
CA ASP A 204 -4.66 6.49 -7.94
C ASP A 204 -3.49 6.92 -8.84
N HIS A 205 -2.40 7.43 -8.26
CA HIS A 205 -1.27 8.02 -9.01
C HIS A 205 0.10 7.43 -8.63
N ALA A 206 0.13 6.27 -7.97
CA ALA A 206 1.34 5.64 -7.45
C ALA A 206 2.50 5.61 -8.47
N ASP A 207 2.27 5.13 -9.68
CA ASP A 207 3.31 5.01 -10.72
C ASP A 207 4.01 6.33 -11.03
N GLN A 208 3.22 7.41 -11.17
CA GLN A 208 3.75 8.73 -11.51
C GLN A 208 4.50 9.36 -10.34
N ILE A 209 4.02 9.12 -9.12
CA ILE A 209 4.62 9.61 -7.88
C ILE A 209 5.93 8.86 -7.59
N LEU A 210 5.93 7.53 -7.70
CA LEU A 210 7.14 6.70 -7.54
C LEU A 210 8.22 7.11 -8.53
N ARG A 211 7.88 7.31 -9.81
CA ARG A 211 8.84 7.79 -10.82
C ARG A 211 9.46 9.15 -10.51
N ARG A 212 8.79 9.98 -9.71
CA ARG A 212 9.32 11.29 -9.27
C ARG A 212 10.12 11.20 -7.99
N CYS A 213 9.69 10.36 -7.04
CA CYS A 213 10.36 10.23 -5.75
C CYS A 213 11.64 9.37 -5.83
N LEU A 214 11.68 8.39 -6.74
CA LEU A 214 12.75 7.40 -6.82
C LEU A 214 13.81 7.71 -7.87
N THR A 215 15.03 7.25 -7.59
CA THR A 215 16.09 7.21 -8.63
C THR A 215 15.83 6.08 -9.63
N GLN A 216 16.38 6.19 -10.85
CA GLN A 216 16.30 5.10 -11.84
C GLN A 216 16.89 3.78 -11.33
N ASP A 217 17.93 3.83 -10.49
CA ASP A 217 18.54 2.63 -9.93
C ASP A 217 17.61 1.98 -8.90
N GLN A 218 16.95 2.77 -8.05
CA GLN A 218 15.93 2.27 -7.12
C GLN A 218 14.70 1.72 -7.85
N LEU A 219 14.24 2.37 -8.93
CA LEU A 219 13.15 1.87 -9.77
C LEU A 219 13.54 0.53 -10.40
N LYS A 220 14.73 0.40 -10.99
CA LYS A 220 15.16 -0.88 -11.57
C LYS A 220 15.31 -1.99 -10.54
N LYS A 221 15.74 -1.64 -9.32
CA LYS A 221 15.97 -2.61 -8.24
C LYS A 221 14.69 -3.08 -7.58
N HIS A 222 13.73 -2.18 -7.36
CA HIS A 222 12.54 -2.45 -6.55
C HIS A 222 11.23 -2.49 -7.35
N PHE A 223 11.20 -1.85 -8.53
CA PHE A 223 10.02 -1.73 -9.38
C PHE A 223 10.40 -1.92 -10.87
N PRO A 224 10.93 -3.10 -11.26
CA PRO A 224 11.44 -3.33 -12.62
C PRO A 224 10.38 -3.11 -13.70
N GLU A 225 9.10 -3.36 -13.39
CA GLU A 225 7.94 -3.09 -14.24
C GLU A 225 7.79 -1.60 -14.61
N LEU A 226 8.01 -0.71 -13.65
CA LEU A 226 7.98 0.75 -13.87
C LEU A 226 9.25 1.24 -14.57
N ALA A 227 10.36 0.52 -14.44
CA ALA A 227 11.62 0.89 -15.09
C ALA A 227 11.69 0.49 -16.58
N ALA A 228 10.98 -0.57 -16.99
CA ALA A 228 10.99 -1.09 -18.37
C ALA A 228 10.09 -0.29 -19.33
N GLY A 229 9.07 0.39 -18.82
CA GLY A 229 8.10 1.15 -19.62
C GLY A 229 8.46 2.63 -19.82
N SER A 230 9.69 2.96 -20.22
CA SER A 230 10.10 4.36 -20.48
C SER A 230 10.83 4.58 -21.80
#